data_AF-A0A6P3QVI1-F1
#
_entry.id   AF-A0A6P3QVI1-F1
#
_cell.length_a   1.000
_cell.length_b   1.000
_cell.length_c   1.000
_cell.angle_alpha   90.00
_cell.angle_beta   90.00
_cell.angle_gamma   90.00
#
_symmetry.space_group_name_H-M   'P 1'
#
loop_
_entity.id
_entity.type
_entity.pdbx_description
1 polymer ?
#
loop_
_entity_poly.entity_id
_entity_poly.type
_entity_poly.pdbx_seq_one_letter_code
_entity_poly.pdbx_strand_id
1 'polypeptide(L)'
;MTRKLTKVLRNYVDNAEKPGVNEQLYRAMKALEYIFKFIVRSRVLFNQLYESKGEADFMDSLLQLFRSISDMMRGASEQAVRVKGAALKYLPTIVNDVKLVFDPKELSKMFTDFILNVPTGLLTIQKLYCLIEIIHSDLFTQHDCREILLPMVTDQLKYHLERQEDLEACCQLLSDILEVLYRKDVGPTQRHVQIIMEKLLRTVNRTVISMGRDSELIGNFVACMTAILRQMEDCHYAHLIKTFGKMRTDVVDFLMETFIMFKNLIGKNVYPSDWVIMNTVQNK
;
A
#
# COMPACT_ATOMS: atom_id res chain seq x y z
N MET A 1 -13.72 -12.66 -28.13
CA MET A 1 -14.12 -11.26 -27.91
C MET A 1 -13.21 -10.58 -26.89
N THR A 2 -12.96 -11.20 -25.72
CA THR A 2 -12.01 -10.74 -24.69
C THR A 2 -10.61 -10.37 -25.18
N ARG A 3 -9.99 -11.22 -26.02
CA ARG A 3 -8.68 -10.91 -26.64
C ARG A 3 -8.67 -9.58 -27.41
N LYS A 4 -9.78 -9.23 -28.07
CA LYS A 4 -9.88 -7.96 -28.80
C LYS A 4 -9.97 -6.78 -27.83
N LEU A 5 -10.70 -6.94 -26.72
CA LEU A 5 -10.87 -5.89 -25.72
C LEU A 5 -9.56 -5.55 -24.99
N THR A 6 -8.79 -6.57 -24.55
CA THR A 6 -7.47 -6.37 -23.93
C THR A 6 -6.51 -5.67 -24.88
N LYS A 7 -6.50 -6.07 -26.17
CA LYS A 7 -5.68 -5.43 -27.20
C LYS A 7 -6.09 -3.98 -27.49
N VAL A 8 -7.39 -3.70 -27.54
CA VAL A 8 -7.92 -2.35 -27.76
C VAL A 8 -7.55 -1.44 -26.59
N LEU A 9 -7.77 -1.89 -25.35
CA LEU A 9 -7.36 -1.15 -24.15
C LEU A 9 -5.85 -0.88 -24.16
N ARG A 10 -5.05 -1.89 -24.47
CA ARG A 10 -3.60 -1.75 -24.57
C ARG A 10 -3.21 -0.68 -25.59
N ASN A 11 -3.81 -0.70 -26.78
CA ASN A 11 -3.55 0.31 -27.81
C ASN A 11 -3.92 1.73 -27.33
N TYR A 12 -5.00 1.89 -26.56
CA TYR A 12 -5.32 3.19 -25.95
C TYR A 12 -4.24 3.63 -24.96
N VAL A 13 -3.78 2.72 -24.09
CA VAL A 13 -2.74 2.97 -23.08
C VAL A 13 -1.41 3.34 -23.73
N ASP A 14 -0.97 2.58 -24.73
CA ASP A 14 0.29 2.81 -25.46
C ASP A 14 0.29 4.18 -26.21
N ASN A 15 -0.88 4.80 -26.38
CA ASN A 15 -1.06 6.08 -27.06
C ASN A 15 -1.63 7.18 -26.13
N ALA A 16 -1.50 7.02 -24.80
CA ALA A 16 -2.14 7.89 -23.80
C ALA A 16 -1.80 9.40 -23.92
N GLU A 17 -0.67 9.72 -24.55
CA GLU A 17 -0.20 11.10 -24.77
C GLU A 17 -0.81 11.76 -26.01
N LYS A 18 -1.53 11.02 -26.88
CA LYS A 18 -2.14 11.59 -28.08
C LYS A 18 -3.43 12.35 -27.73
N PRO A 19 -3.60 13.60 -28.22
CA PRO A 19 -4.85 14.34 -28.07
C PRO A 19 -6.05 13.54 -28.59
N GLY A 20 -7.17 13.53 -27.86
CA GLY A 20 -8.39 12.77 -28.19
C GLY A 20 -8.39 11.32 -27.72
N VAL A 21 -7.24 10.65 -27.69
CA VAL A 21 -7.08 9.28 -27.13
C VAL A 21 -7.17 9.33 -25.60
N ASN A 22 -6.60 10.36 -24.98
CA ASN A 22 -6.57 10.56 -23.53
C ASN A 22 -7.97 10.58 -22.88
N GLU A 23 -8.93 11.26 -23.51
CA GLU A 23 -10.31 11.37 -22.99
C GLU A 23 -11.05 10.02 -23.04
N GLN A 24 -10.86 9.26 -24.13
CA GLN A 24 -11.41 7.91 -24.25
C GLN A 24 -10.77 6.96 -23.24
N LEU A 25 -9.45 7.06 -23.07
CA LEU A 25 -8.70 6.26 -22.10
C LEU A 25 -9.10 6.59 -20.66
N TYR A 26 -9.32 7.86 -20.32
CA TYR A 26 -9.82 8.26 -19.01
C TYR A 26 -11.18 7.62 -18.70
N ARG A 27 -12.10 7.62 -19.67
CA ARG A 27 -13.40 6.94 -19.54
C ARG A 27 -13.24 5.43 -19.40
N ALA A 28 -12.32 4.83 -20.16
CA ALA A 28 -12.00 3.41 -20.03
C ALA A 28 -11.44 3.06 -18.64
N MET A 29 -10.57 3.90 -18.07
CA MET A 29 -10.04 3.72 -16.72
C MET A 29 -11.14 3.81 -15.66
N LYS A 30 -12.10 4.72 -15.81
CA LYS A 30 -13.27 4.77 -14.90
C LYS A 30 -14.16 3.51 -14.99
N ALA A 31 -14.17 2.85 -16.14
CA ALA A 31 -14.94 1.64 -16.37
C ALA A 31 -14.13 0.35 -16.15
N LEU A 32 -12.87 0.47 -15.66
CA LEU A 32 -11.92 -0.63 -15.62
C LEU A 32 -12.43 -1.83 -14.82
N GLU A 33 -13.12 -1.56 -13.70
CA GLU A 33 -13.77 -2.57 -12.88
C GLU A 33 -14.74 -3.44 -13.69
N TYR A 34 -15.67 -2.81 -14.42
CA TYR A 34 -16.65 -3.51 -15.24
C TYR A 34 -15.99 -4.25 -16.41
N ILE A 35 -14.98 -3.65 -17.02
CA ILE A 35 -14.25 -4.25 -18.14
C ILE A 35 -13.54 -5.52 -17.67
N PHE A 36 -12.82 -5.48 -16.55
CA PHE A 36 -12.12 -6.64 -16.03
C PHE A 36 -13.08 -7.70 -15.49
N LYS A 37 -14.18 -7.32 -14.83
CA LYS A 37 -15.26 -8.26 -14.47
C LYS A 37 -15.74 -9.03 -15.69
N PHE A 38 -15.98 -8.36 -16.81
CA PHE A 38 -16.37 -9.01 -18.06
C PHE A 38 -15.26 -9.92 -18.61
N ILE A 39 -14.00 -9.46 -18.66
CA ILE A 39 -12.86 -10.24 -19.17
C ILE A 39 -12.66 -11.51 -18.35
N VAL A 40 -12.66 -11.40 -17.02
CA VAL A 40 -12.49 -12.51 -16.08
C VAL A 40 -13.64 -13.50 -16.20
N ARG A 41 -14.90 -13.02 -16.15
CA ARG A 41 -16.07 -13.91 -16.24
C ARG A 41 -16.10 -14.66 -17.57
N SER A 42 -15.80 -13.98 -18.68
CA SER A 42 -15.69 -14.64 -19.97
C SER A 42 -14.56 -15.68 -20.00
N ARG A 43 -13.44 -15.46 -19.32
CA ARG A 43 -12.35 -16.46 -19.22
C ARG A 43 -12.76 -17.67 -18.39
N VAL A 44 -13.37 -17.46 -17.23
CA VAL A 44 -13.85 -18.55 -16.37
C VAL A 44 -14.82 -19.46 -17.14
N LEU A 45 -15.81 -18.88 -17.83
CA LEU A 45 -16.75 -19.64 -18.65
C LEU A 45 -16.07 -20.37 -19.81
N PHE A 46 -15.08 -19.75 -20.46
CA PHE A 46 -14.33 -20.40 -21.53
C PHE A 46 -13.56 -21.62 -21.02
N ASN A 47 -12.94 -21.53 -19.84
CA ASN A 47 -12.21 -22.65 -19.25
C ASN A 47 -13.10 -23.85 -18.93
N GLN A 48 -14.34 -23.60 -18.50
CA GLN A 48 -15.33 -24.66 -18.24
C GLN A 48 -15.72 -25.44 -19.50
N LEU A 49 -15.70 -24.79 -20.67
CA LEU A 49 -16.11 -25.39 -21.94
C LEU A 49 -14.97 -26.02 -22.74
N TYR A 50 -13.73 -25.54 -22.54
CA TYR A 50 -12.60 -25.88 -23.41
C TYR A 50 -11.31 -26.28 -22.66
N GLU A 51 -11.43 -26.74 -21.41
CA GLU A 51 -10.34 -27.37 -20.64
C GLU A 51 -9.03 -26.55 -20.66
N SER A 52 -9.11 -25.29 -20.24
CA SER A 52 -7.96 -24.36 -20.16
C SER A 52 -7.24 -24.04 -21.49
N LYS A 53 -7.82 -24.38 -22.65
CA LYS A 53 -7.23 -24.02 -23.95
C LYS A 53 -6.92 -22.51 -24.06
N GLY A 54 -5.74 -22.18 -24.59
CA GLY A 54 -5.31 -20.80 -24.81
C GLY A 54 -5.02 -19.99 -23.54
N GLU A 55 -4.74 -20.66 -22.41
CA GLU A 55 -4.38 -20.01 -21.15
C GLU A 55 -3.13 -19.16 -21.24
N ALA A 56 -2.05 -19.70 -21.78
CA ALA A 56 -0.80 -18.96 -21.96
C ALA A 56 -1.02 -17.65 -22.75
N ASP A 57 -1.73 -17.71 -23.88
CA ASP A 57 -2.06 -16.55 -24.71
C ASP A 57 -2.90 -15.49 -23.96
N PHE A 58 -3.87 -15.94 -23.17
CA PHE A 58 -4.72 -15.05 -22.38
C PHE A 58 -3.91 -14.36 -21.28
N MET A 59 -3.10 -15.14 -20.56
CA MET A 59 -2.22 -14.66 -19.50
C MET A 59 -1.20 -13.66 -20.04
N ASP A 60 -0.56 -13.97 -21.17
CA ASP A 60 0.36 -13.04 -21.86
C ASP A 60 -0.35 -11.75 -22.28
N SER A 61 -1.59 -11.85 -22.78
CA SER A 61 -2.38 -10.65 -23.14
C SER A 61 -2.68 -9.76 -21.93
N LEU A 62 -3.04 -10.34 -20.79
CA LEU A 62 -3.26 -9.60 -19.54
C LEU A 62 -1.96 -8.99 -19.03
N LEU A 63 -0.88 -9.77 -19.00
CA LEU A 63 0.46 -9.32 -18.62
C LEU A 63 0.89 -8.10 -19.45
N GLN A 64 0.71 -8.16 -20.77
CA GLN A 64 1.05 -7.06 -21.66
C GLN A 64 0.21 -5.81 -21.39
N LEU A 65 -1.09 -5.96 -21.09
CA LEU A 65 -1.94 -4.81 -20.73
C LEU A 65 -1.46 -4.15 -19.43
N PHE A 66 -1.20 -4.93 -18.38
CA PHE A 66 -0.70 -4.39 -17.11
C PHE A 66 0.68 -3.73 -17.27
N ARG A 67 1.58 -4.32 -18.07
CA ARG A 67 2.87 -3.71 -18.40
C ARG A 67 2.69 -2.36 -19.10
N SER A 68 1.83 -2.29 -20.12
CA SER A 68 1.50 -1.01 -20.78
C SER A 68 0.96 0.03 -19.80
N ILE A 69 0.06 -0.36 -18.88
CA ILE A 69 -0.48 0.55 -17.86
C ILE A 69 0.64 1.03 -16.91
N SER A 70 1.53 0.12 -16.51
CA SER A 70 2.68 0.43 -15.66
C SER A 70 3.68 1.38 -16.35
N ASP A 71 4.00 1.13 -17.63
CA ASP A 71 4.90 1.98 -18.40
C ASP A 71 4.31 3.37 -18.65
N MET A 72 2.99 3.47 -18.85
CA MET A 72 2.29 4.75 -18.93
C MET A 72 2.53 5.60 -17.67
N MET A 73 2.71 5.00 -16.49
CA MET A 73 2.95 5.76 -15.25
C MET A 73 4.28 6.52 -15.27
N ARG A 74 5.33 6.03 -15.94
CA ARG A 74 6.70 6.59 -15.90
C ARG A 74 6.84 8.03 -16.38
N GLY A 75 6.07 8.44 -17.40
CA GLY A 75 6.23 9.77 -18.02
C GLY A 75 5.90 10.94 -17.09
N ALA A 76 6.52 12.11 -17.27
CA ALA A 76 6.14 13.33 -16.55
C ALA A 76 5.09 14.18 -17.31
N SER A 77 4.54 13.66 -18.41
CA SER A 77 3.63 14.39 -19.28
C SER A 77 2.36 14.86 -18.55
N GLU A 78 2.16 16.19 -18.52
CA GLU A 78 0.96 16.82 -17.94
C GLU A 78 -0.34 16.33 -18.60
N GLN A 79 -0.29 16.04 -19.91
CA GLN A 79 -1.47 15.59 -20.65
C GLN A 79 -2.00 14.25 -20.12
N ALA A 80 -1.13 13.38 -19.61
CA ALA A 80 -1.50 12.05 -19.10
C ALA A 80 -1.86 12.05 -17.60
N VAL A 81 -1.68 13.15 -16.86
CA VAL A 81 -1.86 13.19 -15.39
C VAL A 81 -3.26 12.74 -14.96
N ARG A 82 -4.31 13.17 -15.68
CA ARG A 82 -5.70 12.79 -15.36
C ARG A 82 -5.94 11.28 -15.53
N VAL A 83 -5.39 10.70 -16.59
CA VAL A 83 -5.49 9.25 -16.85
C VAL A 83 -4.70 8.46 -15.80
N LYS A 84 -3.50 8.93 -15.43
CA LYS A 84 -2.67 8.29 -14.38
C LYS A 84 -3.36 8.31 -13.03
N GLY A 85 -3.97 9.44 -12.65
CA GLY A 85 -4.79 9.54 -11.45
C GLY A 85 -5.98 8.57 -11.47
N ALA A 86 -6.62 8.40 -12.64
CA ALA A 86 -7.67 7.39 -12.80
C ALA A 86 -7.13 5.96 -12.70
N ALA A 87 -5.97 5.66 -13.28
CA ALA A 87 -5.34 4.35 -13.17
C ALA A 87 -5.05 4.00 -11.71
N LEU A 88 -4.45 4.92 -10.93
CA LEU A 88 -4.21 4.74 -9.50
C LEU A 88 -5.50 4.47 -8.71
N LYS A 89 -6.60 5.13 -9.09
CA LYS A 89 -7.90 4.96 -8.43
C LYS A 89 -8.61 3.66 -8.78
N TYR A 90 -8.62 3.25 -10.05
CA TYR A 90 -9.48 2.16 -10.53
C TYR A 90 -8.75 0.86 -10.82
N LEU A 91 -7.41 0.86 -10.93
CA LEU A 91 -6.65 -0.39 -11.08
C LEU A 91 -6.64 -1.27 -9.82
N PRO A 92 -6.60 -0.76 -8.58
CA PRO A 92 -6.65 -1.67 -7.42
C PRO A 92 -8.02 -2.34 -7.27
N THR A 93 -9.11 -1.76 -7.80
CA THR A 93 -10.46 -2.33 -7.65
C THR A 93 -10.68 -3.63 -8.42
N ILE A 94 -9.84 -3.93 -9.42
CA ILE A 94 -9.93 -5.15 -10.22
C ILE A 94 -9.22 -6.36 -9.60
N VAL A 95 -8.46 -6.17 -8.52
CA VAL A 95 -7.59 -7.20 -7.92
C VAL A 95 -8.36 -8.48 -7.61
N ASN A 96 -9.50 -8.37 -6.93
CA ASN A 96 -10.26 -9.51 -6.45
C ASN A 96 -10.92 -10.32 -7.58
N ASP A 97 -11.20 -9.69 -8.72
CA ASP A 97 -11.66 -10.38 -9.92
C ASP A 97 -10.49 -11.02 -10.67
N VAL A 98 -9.39 -10.29 -10.88
CA VAL A 98 -8.24 -10.75 -11.68
C VAL A 98 -7.57 -11.97 -11.05
N LYS A 99 -7.44 -12.02 -9.72
CA LYS A 99 -6.85 -13.17 -9.01
C LYS A 99 -7.57 -14.50 -9.28
N LEU A 100 -8.82 -14.49 -9.77
CA LEU A 100 -9.56 -15.72 -10.09
C LEU A 100 -9.00 -16.45 -11.32
N VAL A 101 -8.24 -15.74 -12.15
CA VAL A 101 -7.72 -16.25 -13.43
C VAL A 101 -6.23 -15.92 -13.61
N PHE A 102 -5.59 -15.35 -12.58
CA PHE A 102 -4.22 -14.84 -12.67
C PHE A 102 -3.46 -15.11 -11.37
N ASP A 103 -2.17 -15.43 -11.46
CA ASP A 103 -1.33 -15.73 -10.29
C ASP A 103 -1.23 -14.49 -9.37
N PRO A 104 -1.70 -14.58 -8.10
CA PRO A 104 -1.59 -13.50 -7.13
C PRO A 104 -0.16 -12.98 -6.93
N LYS A 105 0.86 -13.83 -7.03
CA LYS A 105 2.26 -13.43 -6.83
C LYS A 105 2.76 -12.57 -7.99
N GLU A 106 2.48 -12.99 -9.23
CA GLU A 106 2.76 -12.16 -10.40
C GLU A 106 1.97 -10.85 -10.36
N LEU A 107 0.68 -10.87 -10.01
CA LEU A 107 -0.11 -9.64 -9.87
C LEU A 107 0.50 -8.67 -8.85
N SER A 108 1.01 -9.19 -7.73
CA SER A 108 1.71 -8.40 -6.70
C SER A 108 2.98 -7.73 -7.23
N LYS A 109 3.75 -8.41 -8.10
CA LYS A 109 4.91 -7.81 -8.78
C LYS A 109 4.48 -6.69 -9.73
N MET A 110 3.39 -6.88 -10.47
CA MET A 110 2.88 -5.86 -11.38
C MET A 110 2.43 -4.60 -10.64
N PHE A 111 1.76 -4.73 -9.50
CA PHE A 111 1.42 -3.58 -8.66
C PHE A 111 2.66 -2.90 -8.08
N THR A 112 3.68 -3.67 -7.71
CA THR A 112 4.98 -3.12 -7.28
C THR A 112 5.58 -2.24 -8.38
N ASP A 113 5.70 -2.76 -9.60
CA ASP A 113 6.21 -2.00 -10.75
C ASP A 113 5.35 -0.77 -11.06
N PHE A 114 4.02 -0.93 -11.03
CA PHE A 114 3.06 0.14 -11.30
C PHE A 114 3.22 1.33 -10.32
N ILE A 115 3.33 1.05 -9.02
CA ILE A 115 3.51 2.08 -7.99
C ILE A 115 4.90 2.74 -8.10
N LEU A 116 5.95 1.95 -8.35
CA LEU A 116 7.31 2.45 -8.47
C LEU A 116 7.53 3.29 -9.73
N ASN A 117 6.72 3.09 -10.77
CA ASN A 117 6.74 3.88 -11.99
C ASN A 117 6.05 5.24 -11.86
N VAL A 118 5.38 5.55 -10.75
CA VAL A 118 4.83 6.89 -10.51
C VAL A 118 5.98 7.85 -10.17
N PRO A 119 6.18 8.94 -10.94
CA PRO A 119 7.25 9.90 -10.67
C PRO A 119 7.13 10.53 -9.28
N THR A 120 8.27 10.72 -8.60
CA THR A 120 8.33 11.33 -7.28
C THR A 120 7.75 12.74 -7.28
N GLY A 121 6.91 13.06 -6.29
CA GLY A 121 6.27 14.38 -6.15
C GLY A 121 5.03 14.59 -7.03
N LEU A 122 4.67 13.63 -7.90
CA LEU A 122 3.42 13.65 -8.65
C LEU A 122 2.44 12.63 -8.08
N LEU A 123 1.16 13.00 -8.09
CA LEU A 123 0.05 12.11 -7.72
C LEU A 123 0.19 11.49 -6.32
N THR A 124 0.87 12.18 -5.39
CA THR A 124 1.18 11.65 -4.04
C THR A 124 -0.05 11.12 -3.32
N ILE A 125 -1.12 11.92 -3.27
CA ILE A 125 -2.38 11.51 -2.64
C ILE A 125 -2.96 10.28 -3.35
N GLN A 126 -3.10 10.31 -4.68
CA GLN A 126 -3.65 9.18 -5.43
C GLN A 126 -2.82 7.90 -5.27
N LYS A 127 -1.50 8.04 -5.11
CA LYS A 127 -0.58 6.92 -4.86
C LYS A 127 -0.78 6.32 -3.48
N LEU A 128 -0.90 7.14 -2.43
CA LEU A 128 -1.17 6.65 -1.06
C LEU A 128 -2.53 5.94 -0.97
N TYR A 129 -3.58 6.51 -1.56
CA TYR A 129 -4.89 5.85 -1.59
C TYR A 129 -4.89 4.57 -2.44
N CYS A 130 -4.11 4.52 -3.53
CA CYS A 130 -3.94 3.27 -4.29
C CYS A 130 -3.28 2.18 -3.43
N LEU A 131 -2.28 2.53 -2.63
CA LEU A 131 -1.64 1.60 -1.69
C LEU A 131 -2.62 1.10 -0.64
N ILE A 132 -3.47 1.98 -0.08
CA ILE A 132 -4.53 1.59 0.87
C ILE A 132 -5.46 0.54 0.24
N GLU A 133 -5.93 0.77 -0.99
CA GLU A 133 -6.77 -0.19 -1.70
C GLU A 133 -6.07 -1.53 -1.97
N ILE A 134 -4.75 -1.53 -2.22
CA ILE A 134 -3.96 -2.76 -2.35
C ILE A 134 -3.91 -3.52 -1.02
N ILE A 135 -3.73 -2.82 0.12
CA ILE A 135 -3.73 -3.44 1.45
C ILE A 135 -5.10 -4.03 1.80
N HIS A 136 -6.19 -3.37 1.41
CA HIS A 136 -7.55 -3.90 1.59
C HIS A 136 -7.91 -5.07 0.66
N SER A 137 -7.10 -5.34 -0.35
CA SER A 137 -7.35 -6.44 -1.29
C SER A 137 -6.94 -7.81 -0.72
N ASP A 138 -7.48 -8.87 -1.32
CA ASP A 138 -7.12 -10.25 -0.94
C ASP A 138 -5.69 -10.66 -1.36
N LEU A 139 -4.94 -9.78 -2.02
CA LEU A 139 -3.50 -10.01 -2.19
C LEU A 139 -2.79 -9.90 -0.85
N PHE A 140 -3.10 -8.87 -0.06
CA PHE A 140 -2.36 -8.63 1.18
C PHE A 140 -2.73 -9.61 2.30
N THR A 141 -3.83 -10.35 2.17
CA THR A 141 -4.17 -11.45 3.09
C THR A 141 -3.31 -12.70 2.84
N GLN A 142 -2.70 -12.84 1.66
CA GLN A 142 -1.83 -13.96 1.31
C GLN A 142 -0.38 -13.71 1.68
N HIS A 143 0.21 -14.63 2.45
CA HIS A 143 1.61 -14.56 2.90
C HIS A 143 2.60 -14.27 1.76
N ASP A 144 2.50 -15.01 0.67
CA ASP A 144 3.41 -14.93 -0.46
C ASP A 144 3.32 -13.62 -1.25
N CYS A 145 2.15 -12.99 -1.25
CA CYS A 145 1.94 -11.68 -1.86
C CYS A 145 2.47 -10.57 -0.96
N ARG A 146 2.31 -10.70 0.37
CA ARG A 146 2.88 -9.75 1.34
C ARG A 146 4.41 -9.69 1.28
N GLU A 147 5.07 -10.83 1.09
CA GLU A 147 6.54 -10.87 0.90
C GLU A 147 7.01 -10.00 -0.27
N ILE A 148 6.14 -9.75 -1.26
CA ILE A 148 6.43 -8.90 -2.43
C ILE A 148 5.99 -7.45 -2.15
N LEU A 149 4.75 -7.26 -1.67
CA LEU A 149 4.13 -5.94 -1.54
C LEU A 149 4.66 -5.16 -0.34
N LEU A 150 4.79 -5.79 0.84
CA LEU A 150 5.12 -5.09 2.08
C LEU A 150 6.47 -4.35 2.02
N PRO A 151 7.56 -4.92 1.47
CA PRO A 151 8.81 -4.19 1.34
C PRO A 151 8.66 -2.89 0.55
N MET A 152 7.91 -2.92 -0.57
CA MET A 152 7.63 -1.74 -1.38
C MET A 152 6.76 -0.73 -0.63
N VAL A 153 5.65 -1.18 -0.05
CA VAL A 153 4.70 -0.30 0.66
C VAL A 153 5.38 0.41 1.82
N THR A 154 6.20 -0.30 2.60
CA THR A 154 6.96 0.27 3.72
C THR A 154 8.02 1.28 3.26
N ASP A 155 8.66 1.08 2.10
CA ASP A 155 9.57 2.08 1.54
C ASP A 155 8.83 3.35 1.09
N GLN A 156 7.67 3.21 0.45
CA GLN A 156 6.84 4.36 0.07
C GLN A 156 6.34 5.12 1.31
N LEU A 157 5.84 4.40 2.31
CA LEU A 157 5.34 5.00 3.54
C LEU A 157 6.46 5.75 4.28
N LYS A 158 7.65 5.16 4.38
CA LYS A 158 8.81 5.83 4.97
C LYS A 158 9.13 7.14 4.23
N TYR A 159 9.21 7.09 2.91
CA TYR A 159 9.50 8.25 2.08
C TYR A 159 8.51 9.40 2.31
N HIS A 160 7.20 9.10 2.32
CA HIS A 160 6.17 10.13 2.50
C HIS A 160 6.12 10.67 3.95
N LEU A 161 6.32 9.81 4.95
CA LEU A 161 6.40 10.25 6.36
C LEU A 161 7.60 11.17 6.62
N GLU A 162 8.78 10.86 6.08
CA GLU A 162 9.99 11.68 6.22
C GLU A 162 9.83 13.06 5.58
N ARG A 163 8.95 13.18 4.58
CA ARG A 163 8.65 14.43 3.86
C ARG A 163 7.38 15.13 4.34
N GLN A 164 6.68 14.54 5.32
CA GLN A 164 5.39 15.02 5.81
C GLN A 164 4.33 15.19 4.71
N GLU A 165 4.34 14.28 3.73
CA GLU A 165 3.39 14.28 2.62
C GLU A 165 2.13 13.48 2.98
N ASP A 166 1.00 14.16 3.14
CA ASP A 166 -0.32 13.57 3.45
C ASP A 166 -0.27 12.56 4.63
N LEU A 167 0.01 13.12 5.82
CA LEU A 167 0.18 12.34 7.05
C LEU A 167 -1.08 11.55 7.44
N GLU A 168 -2.27 12.00 7.06
CA GLU A 168 -3.53 11.29 7.30
C GLU A 168 -3.56 9.98 6.51
N ALA A 169 -3.33 10.03 5.19
CA ALA A 169 -3.29 8.83 4.36
C ALA A 169 -2.11 7.91 4.74
N CYS A 170 -0.96 8.47 5.13
CA CYS A 170 0.15 7.67 5.66
C CYS A 170 -0.22 6.94 6.95
N CYS A 171 -0.91 7.61 7.87
CA CYS A 171 -1.35 7.01 9.12
C CYS A 171 -2.38 5.90 8.87
N GLN A 172 -3.36 6.15 7.99
CA GLN A 172 -4.36 5.17 7.59
C GLN A 172 -3.69 3.93 6.98
N LEU A 173 -2.80 4.12 6.01
CA LEU A 173 -2.06 3.03 5.37
C LEU A 173 -1.28 2.18 6.38
N LEU A 174 -0.61 2.81 7.34
CA LEU A 174 0.11 2.09 8.40
C LEU A 174 -0.84 1.31 9.30
N SER A 175 -1.96 1.92 9.72
CA SER A 175 -3.00 1.27 10.52
C SER A 175 -3.54 0.03 9.81
N ASP A 176 -3.87 0.14 8.52
CA ASP A 176 -4.46 -0.96 7.73
C ASP A 176 -3.47 -2.13 7.58
N ILE A 177 -2.18 -1.84 7.36
CA ILE A 177 -1.14 -2.87 7.34
C ILE A 177 -1.09 -3.60 8.68
N LEU A 178 -1.04 -2.86 9.79
CA LEU A 178 -0.94 -3.42 11.13
C LEU A 178 -2.19 -4.21 11.53
N GLU A 179 -3.37 -3.78 11.08
CA GLU A 179 -4.63 -4.51 11.29
C GLU A 179 -4.60 -5.86 10.57
N VAL A 180 -4.20 -5.89 9.30
CA VAL A 180 -4.09 -7.16 8.56
C VAL A 180 -3.08 -8.09 9.22
N LEU A 181 -1.91 -7.59 9.63
CA LEU A 181 -0.87 -8.42 10.28
C LEU A 181 -1.24 -8.91 11.68
N TYR A 182 -2.18 -8.25 12.36
CA TYR A 182 -2.67 -8.68 13.65
C TYR A 182 -3.68 -9.84 13.56
N ARG A 183 -4.27 -10.06 12.38
CA ARG A 183 -5.23 -11.15 12.17
C ARG A 183 -4.57 -12.52 12.27
N LYS A 184 -5.33 -13.51 12.75
CA LYS A 184 -4.85 -14.89 12.92
C LYS A 184 -4.99 -15.75 11.65
N ASP A 185 -5.80 -15.32 10.70
CA ASP A 185 -6.17 -16.08 9.50
C ASP A 185 -5.32 -15.72 8.26
N VAL A 186 -4.28 -14.89 8.43
CA VAL A 186 -3.44 -14.44 7.30
C VAL A 186 -2.12 -15.20 7.19
N GLY A 187 -1.87 -16.20 8.04
CA GLY A 187 -0.60 -16.94 8.08
C GLY A 187 0.51 -16.21 8.85
N PRO A 188 1.79 -16.63 8.73
CA PRO A 188 2.88 -16.05 9.51
C PRO A 188 3.11 -14.55 9.24
N THR A 189 3.35 -13.78 10.31
CA THR A 189 3.57 -12.32 10.23
C THR A 189 4.86 -11.85 10.88
N GLN A 190 5.63 -12.73 11.52
CA GLN A 190 6.87 -12.37 12.22
C GLN A 190 7.85 -11.56 11.34
N ARG A 191 8.23 -12.10 10.17
CA ARG A 191 9.13 -11.39 9.23
C ARG A 191 8.56 -10.06 8.75
N HIS A 192 7.24 -9.99 8.56
CA HIS A 192 6.54 -8.79 8.12
C HIS A 192 6.61 -7.69 9.20
N VAL A 193 6.38 -8.05 10.46
CA VAL A 193 6.53 -7.14 11.61
C VAL A 193 7.98 -6.67 11.74
N GLN A 194 8.95 -7.56 11.54
CA GLN A 194 10.37 -7.18 11.54
C GLN A 194 10.67 -6.09 10.49
N ILE A 195 10.16 -6.21 9.26
CA ILE A 195 10.34 -5.19 8.20
C ILE A 195 9.75 -3.85 8.63
N ILE A 196 8.54 -3.83 9.19
CA ILE A 196 7.89 -2.60 9.66
C ILE A 196 8.69 -1.97 10.80
N MET A 197 9.12 -2.77 11.78
CA MET A 197 9.95 -2.31 12.88
C MET A 197 11.25 -1.66 12.37
N GLU A 198 11.99 -2.34 11.49
CA GLU A 198 13.27 -1.86 10.97
C GLU A 198 13.12 -0.58 10.14
N LYS A 199 12.08 -0.50 9.31
CA LYS A 199 11.93 0.61 8.35
C LYS A 199 11.16 1.80 8.91
N LEU A 200 10.16 1.58 9.76
CA LEU A 200 9.15 2.59 10.08
C LEU A 200 9.11 3.00 11.55
N LEU A 201 9.52 2.15 12.51
CA LEU A 201 9.34 2.46 13.94
C LEU A 201 9.97 3.81 14.34
N ARG A 202 11.23 4.04 13.94
CA ARG A 202 11.92 5.32 14.21
C ARG A 202 11.30 6.49 13.44
N THR A 203 10.91 6.26 12.17
CA THR A 203 10.28 7.29 11.34
C THR A 203 8.94 7.75 11.94
N VAL A 204 8.09 6.81 12.36
CA VAL A 204 6.81 7.09 13.04
C VAL A 204 7.04 7.85 14.34
N ASN A 205 8.01 7.43 15.16
CA ASN A 205 8.35 8.12 16.40
C ASN A 205 8.74 9.58 16.14
N ARG A 206 9.59 9.82 15.13
CA ARG A 206 9.99 11.17 14.72
C ARG A 206 8.84 11.99 14.16
N THR A 207 7.92 11.38 13.41
CA THR A 207 6.69 12.04 12.95
C THR A 207 5.85 12.53 14.14
N VAL A 208 5.65 11.69 15.17
CA VAL A 208 4.92 12.08 16.39
C VAL A 208 5.62 13.23 17.12
N ILE A 209 6.95 13.21 17.22
CA ILE A 209 7.72 14.27 17.89
C ILE A 209 7.65 15.59 17.12
N SER A 210 7.67 15.54 15.79
CA SER A 210 7.58 16.74 14.95
C SER A 210 6.16 17.32 14.88
N MET A 211 5.14 16.50 15.18
CA MET A 211 3.76 16.96 15.23
C MET A 211 3.55 17.92 16.41
N GLY A 212 2.86 19.03 16.14
CA GLY A 212 2.38 19.93 17.19
C GLY A 212 1.37 19.20 18.09
N ARG A 213 1.34 19.57 19.37
CA ARG A 213 0.47 18.94 20.39
C ARG A 213 -1.04 19.08 20.10
N ASP A 214 -1.42 20.01 19.24
CA ASP A 214 -2.80 20.25 18.83
C ASP A 214 -3.19 19.49 17.54
N SER A 215 -2.29 18.65 17.00
CA SER A 215 -2.59 17.84 15.81
C SER A 215 -3.60 16.74 16.15
N GLU A 216 -4.72 16.71 15.42
CA GLU A 216 -5.73 15.66 15.54
C GLU A 216 -5.19 14.25 15.19
N LEU A 217 -4.08 14.18 14.45
CA LEU A 217 -3.45 12.91 14.03
C LEU A 217 -2.50 12.32 15.08
N ILE A 218 -2.13 13.05 16.12
CA ILE A 218 -1.12 12.59 17.09
C ILE A 218 -1.57 11.28 17.76
N GLY A 219 -2.84 11.17 18.13
CA GLY A 219 -3.41 9.97 18.72
C GLY A 219 -3.36 8.77 17.78
N ASN A 220 -3.59 8.99 16.49
CA ASN A 220 -3.58 7.93 15.48
C ASN A 220 -2.17 7.38 15.27
N PHE A 221 -1.15 8.24 15.15
CA PHE A 221 0.23 7.80 15.02
C PHE A 221 0.77 7.12 16.28
N VAL A 222 0.35 7.57 17.46
CA VAL A 222 0.67 6.89 18.73
C VAL A 222 0.04 5.51 18.75
N ALA A 223 -1.22 5.37 18.32
CA ALA A 223 -1.87 4.06 18.20
C ALA A 223 -1.12 3.13 17.23
N CYS A 224 -0.69 3.63 16.07
CA CYS A 224 0.15 2.87 15.13
C CYS A 224 1.46 2.41 15.77
N MET A 225 2.15 3.30 16.48
CA MET A 225 3.40 2.94 17.14
C MET A 225 3.18 1.90 18.24
N THR A 226 2.17 2.08 19.09
CA THR A 226 1.79 1.08 20.11
C THR A 226 1.44 -0.26 19.45
N ALA A 227 0.75 -0.24 18.32
CA ALA A 227 0.43 -1.45 17.56
C ALA A 227 1.69 -2.15 16.99
N ILE A 228 2.68 -1.40 16.49
CA ILE A 228 3.99 -1.98 16.09
C ILE A 228 4.64 -2.67 17.28
N LEU A 229 4.80 -1.95 18.41
CA LEU A 229 5.44 -2.49 19.61
C LEU A 229 4.71 -3.71 20.16
N ARG A 230 3.38 -3.69 20.16
CA ARG A 230 2.55 -4.81 20.64
C ARG A 230 2.67 -6.06 19.77
N GLN A 231 2.94 -5.91 18.48
CA GLN A 231 3.11 -7.04 17.55
C GLN A 231 4.55 -7.57 17.54
N MET A 232 5.50 -6.88 18.19
CA MET A 232 6.88 -7.38 18.32
C MET A 232 6.95 -8.55 19.31
N GLU A 233 7.90 -9.45 19.04
CA GLU A 233 8.20 -10.64 19.85
C GLU A 233 9.64 -10.52 20.36
N ASP A 234 10.05 -11.41 21.27
CA ASP A 234 11.39 -11.38 21.86
C ASP A 234 12.53 -11.36 20.82
N CYS A 235 12.34 -12.07 19.70
CA CYS A 235 13.30 -12.08 18.59
C CYS A 235 13.44 -10.69 17.93
N HIS A 236 12.35 -9.94 17.82
CA HIS A 236 12.34 -8.59 17.27
C HIS A 236 13.04 -7.61 18.20
N TYR A 237 12.79 -7.68 19.51
CA TYR A 237 13.51 -6.86 20.49
C TYR A 237 14.99 -7.19 20.53
N ALA A 238 15.36 -8.47 20.51
CA ALA A 238 16.75 -8.89 20.44
C ALA A 238 17.42 -8.39 19.15
N HIS A 239 16.72 -8.44 18.01
CA HIS A 239 17.20 -7.88 16.75
C HIS A 239 17.36 -6.36 16.81
N LEU A 240 16.37 -5.64 17.32
CA LEU A 240 16.40 -4.20 17.51
C LEU A 240 17.62 -3.79 18.35
N ILE A 241 17.83 -4.42 19.51
CA ILE A 241 18.97 -4.15 20.38
C ILE A 241 20.29 -4.47 19.68
N LYS A 242 20.37 -5.55 18.90
CA LYS A 242 21.59 -5.91 18.16
C LYS A 242 21.91 -4.94 17.03
N THR A 243 20.89 -4.48 16.30
CA THR A 243 21.04 -3.62 15.14
C THR A 243 21.29 -2.17 15.54
N PHE A 244 20.52 -1.64 16.51
CA PHE A 244 20.71 -0.29 17.04
C PHE A 244 21.87 -0.22 18.03
N GLY A 245 22.12 -1.27 18.82
CA GLY A 245 23.16 -1.30 19.86
C GLY A 245 24.60 -1.26 19.34
N LYS A 246 24.82 -1.34 18.03
CA LYS A 246 26.14 -1.09 17.43
C LYS A 246 26.58 0.38 17.52
N MET A 247 25.64 1.32 17.62
CA MET A 247 25.92 2.73 17.95
C MET A 247 25.13 3.10 19.19
N ARG A 248 25.80 3.12 20.36
CA ARG A 248 25.21 3.42 21.67
C ARG A 248 24.35 4.71 21.66
N THR A 249 24.71 5.67 20.82
CA THR A 249 23.99 6.93 20.61
C THR A 249 22.61 6.71 19.96
N ASP A 250 22.48 5.86 18.95
CA ASP A 250 21.20 5.65 18.24
C ASP A 250 20.13 4.97 19.11
N VAL A 251 20.54 4.05 19.99
CA VAL A 251 19.61 3.43 20.97
C VAL A 251 19.17 4.47 21.98
N VAL A 252 20.10 5.27 22.50
CA VAL A 252 19.80 6.30 23.49
C VAL A 252 18.92 7.38 22.88
N ASP A 253 19.19 7.80 21.65
CA ASP A 253 18.36 8.76 20.91
C ASP A 253 16.98 8.21 20.65
N PHE A 254 16.83 6.96 20.19
CA PHE A 254 15.52 6.34 20.00
C PHE A 254 14.75 6.24 21.33
N LEU A 255 15.39 5.78 22.40
CA LEU A 255 14.76 5.69 23.73
C LEU A 255 14.40 7.08 24.29
N MET A 256 15.24 8.09 24.08
CA MET A 256 14.93 9.48 24.45
C MET A 256 13.78 10.04 23.61
N GLU A 257 13.78 9.81 22.30
CA GLU A 257 12.68 10.16 21.39
C GLU A 257 11.37 9.52 21.89
N THR A 258 11.39 8.22 22.18
CA THR A 258 10.25 7.48 22.74
C THR A 258 9.81 8.04 24.09
N PHE A 259 10.75 8.34 24.99
CA PHE A 259 10.46 8.91 26.30
C PHE A 259 9.91 10.34 26.23
N ILE A 260 10.43 11.18 25.34
CA ILE A 260 9.94 12.55 25.09
C ILE A 260 8.50 12.49 24.59
N MET A 261 8.20 11.58 23.68
CA MET A 261 6.85 11.37 23.19
C MET A 261 5.94 10.86 24.31
N PHE A 262 6.29 9.82 25.08
CA PHE A 262 5.49 9.40 26.24
C PHE A 262 5.29 10.52 27.26
N LYS A 263 6.33 11.32 27.56
CA LYS A 263 6.23 12.49 28.43
C LYS A 263 5.26 13.54 27.87
N ASN A 264 5.29 13.79 26.57
CA ASN A 264 4.38 14.71 25.89
C ASN A 264 2.93 14.20 25.94
N LEU A 265 2.72 12.89 25.83
CA LEU A 265 1.42 12.23 25.91
C LEU A 265 0.88 12.15 27.35
N ILE A 266 1.71 11.91 28.36
CA ILE A 266 1.30 11.87 29.77
C ILE A 266 0.97 13.28 30.29
N GLY A 267 1.54 14.32 29.69
CA GLY A 267 1.29 15.71 30.07
C GLY A 267 -0.11 16.26 29.76
N LYS A 268 -0.89 15.61 28.88
CA LYS A 268 -2.31 15.92 28.56
C LYS A 268 -3.01 14.66 28.02
N ASN A 269 -4.24 14.37 28.46
CA ASN A 269 -5.04 13.26 27.91
C ASN A 269 -5.10 13.35 26.38
N VAL A 270 -4.59 12.31 25.72
CA VAL A 270 -4.52 12.19 24.25
C VAL A 270 -5.85 11.70 23.70
N TYR A 271 -6.61 10.98 24.53
CA TYR A 271 -7.95 10.52 24.21
C TYR A 271 -9.00 11.55 24.64
N PRO A 272 -10.14 11.60 23.95
CA PRO A 272 -11.32 12.34 24.40
C PRO A 272 -11.64 12.07 25.87
N SER A 273 -12.19 13.05 26.58
CA SER A 273 -12.44 12.96 28.04
C SER A 273 -13.42 11.85 28.42
N ASP A 274 -14.28 11.45 27.49
CA ASP A 274 -15.25 10.35 27.58
C ASP A 274 -14.61 8.96 27.42
N TRP A 275 -13.37 8.85 26.96
CA TRP A 275 -12.66 7.57 26.80
C TRP A 275 -11.91 7.18 28.08
N VAL A 276 -12.66 7.14 29.18
CA VAL A 276 -12.16 6.96 30.56
C VAL A 276 -11.28 5.71 30.71
N ILE A 277 -11.60 4.60 30.02
CA ILE A 277 -10.81 3.36 30.08
C ILE A 277 -9.42 3.57 29.47
N MET A 278 -9.33 4.21 28.31
CA MET A 278 -8.04 4.48 27.64
C MET A 278 -7.21 5.49 28.44
N ASN A 279 -7.85 6.53 28.98
CA ASN A 279 -7.22 7.49 29.89
C ASN A 279 -6.72 6.84 31.20
N THR A 280 -7.41 5.81 31.70
CA THR A 280 -7.01 5.08 32.92
C THR A 280 -5.85 4.12 32.63
N VAL A 281 -5.81 3.51 31.45
CA VAL A 281 -4.71 2.64 31.01
C VAL A 281 -3.46 3.46 30.65
N GLN A 282 -3.63 4.68 30.15
CA GLN A 282 -2.52 5.59 29.83
C GLN A 282 -1.73 6.06 31.06
N ASN A 283 -2.38 6.15 32.23
CA ASN A 283 -1.80 6.69 33.47
C ASN A 283 -1.35 5.60 34.47
N LYS A 284 -1.28 4.32 34.05
CA LYS A 284 -0.70 3.22 34.83
C LYS A 284 0.64 2.81 34.25
#